data_AF-A0A920DPG9-F1
#
_entry.id   AF-A0A920DPG9-F1
#
_cell.length_a   1.000
_cell.length_b   1.000
_cell.length_c   1.000
_cell.angle_alpha   90.00
_cell.angle_beta   90.00
_cell.angle_gamma   90.00
#
_symmetry.space_group_name_H-M   'P 1'
#
loop_
_entity.id
_entity.type
_entity.pdbx_description
1 polymer ?
#
loop_
_entity_poly.entity_id
_entity_poly.type
_entity_poly.pdbx_seq_one_letter_code
_entity_poly.pdbx_strand_id
1 'polypeptide(L)'
;MFLFSCNSSLEDSENSENFAPDPTIEYGFYVDTFLVIKNKIQSGQSLGKILSDFGVSYAQIDKIARKTFRTEYDVRNLKAGHLYAMFCVLDTAGRENAKIFVYEEDKINYVVYDFRDTLKVYQAQKPVEVKLIEDAGIIEKGSSFF
;
A
#
# COMPACT_ATOMS: atom_id res chain seq x y z
N MET A 1 -69.18 29.45 -0.97
CA MET A 1 -68.91 29.36 0.49
C MET A 1 -68.47 27.92 0.73
N PHE A 2 -67.20 27.52 0.89
CA PHE A 2 -65.94 28.19 1.25
C PHE A 2 -64.78 27.73 0.34
N LEU A 3 -63.76 28.59 0.23
CA LEU A 3 -62.44 28.40 -0.38
C LEU A 3 -61.42 27.94 0.67
N PHE A 4 -60.41 27.16 0.28
CA PHE A 4 -58.96 27.20 0.66
C PHE A 4 -58.26 26.14 -0.24
N SER A 5 -57.51 26.47 -1.30
CA SER A 5 -56.16 27.08 -1.42
C SER A 5 -54.98 26.10 -1.19
N CYS A 6 -54.04 26.09 -2.14
CA CYS A 6 -52.83 25.26 -2.38
C CYS A 6 -51.90 25.04 -1.16
N ASN A 7 -50.92 24.12 -1.11
CA ASN A 7 -49.81 23.90 -2.05
C ASN A 7 -48.88 22.76 -1.54
N SER A 8 -48.11 22.12 -2.46
CA SER A 8 -46.77 21.48 -2.29
C SER A 8 -46.60 20.36 -1.22
N SER A 9 -45.99 19.18 -1.43
CA SER A 9 -44.86 18.75 -2.26
C SER A 9 -44.90 17.20 -2.34
N LEU A 10 -44.73 16.60 -3.51
CA LEU A 10 -43.59 15.74 -3.87
C LEU A 10 -43.07 14.87 -2.70
N GLU A 11 -43.61 13.66 -2.61
CA GLU A 11 -42.96 12.54 -1.93
C GLU A 11 -41.89 12.00 -2.87
N ASP A 12 -40.69 12.59 -2.80
CA ASP A 12 -39.48 12.05 -3.45
C ASP A 12 -39.14 10.70 -2.80
N SER A 13 -39.56 9.62 -3.46
CA SER A 13 -39.19 8.26 -3.11
C SER A 13 -37.78 7.95 -3.63
N GLU A 14 -36.83 7.95 -2.70
CA GLU A 14 -35.60 7.15 -2.65
C GLU A 14 -34.86 6.92 -3.97
N ASN A 15 -33.95 7.85 -4.26
CA ASN A 15 -32.81 7.65 -5.14
C ASN A 15 -31.88 6.57 -4.54
N SER A 16 -32.05 5.31 -4.92
CA SER A 16 -31.03 4.26 -4.71
C SER A 16 -29.94 4.43 -5.78
N GLU A 17 -29.07 5.41 -5.56
CA GLU A 17 -27.75 5.38 -6.17
C GLU A 17 -27.04 4.14 -5.61
N ASN A 18 -26.87 3.14 -6.47
CA ASN A 18 -25.95 2.04 -6.24
C ASN A 18 -24.53 2.64 -6.22
N PHE A 19 -24.13 3.18 -5.07
CA PHE A 19 -22.73 3.48 -4.78
C PHE A 19 -22.01 2.14 -4.61
N ALA A 20 -21.61 1.54 -5.73
CA ALA A 20 -20.50 0.61 -5.68
C ALA A 20 -19.33 1.41 -5.08
N PRO A 21 -18.71 0.94 -3.98
CA PRO A 21 -17.58 1.64 -3.41
C PRO A 21 -16.52 1.81 -4.50
N ASP A 22 -15.98 3.03 -4.64
CA ASP A 22 -14.86 3.25 -5.55
C ASP A 22 -13.75 2.24 -5.24
N PRO A 23 -13.15 1.61 -6.27
CA PRO A 23 -12.14 0.61 -6.06
C PRO A 23 -11.00 1.21 -5.26
N THR A 24 -10.72 0.64 -4.09
CA THR A 24 -9.59 1.11 -3.28
C THR A 24 -8.32 0.57 -3.93
N ILE A 25 -7.52 1.47 -4.52
CA ILE A 25 -6.24 1.11 -5.14
C ILE A 25 -5.12 1.40 -4.15
N GLU A 26 -4.33 0.39 -3.82
CA GLU A 26 -3.15 0.53 -2.99
C GLU A 26 -1.94 -0.10 -3.67
N TYR A 27 -0.81 0.62 -3.71
CA TYR A 27 0.41 0.20 -4.43
C TYR A 27 0.19 -0.13 -5.92
N GLY A 28 -0.86 0.41 -6.53
CA GLY A 28 -1.26 0.10 -7.91
C GLY A 28 -2.08 -1.19 -8.06
N PHE A 29 -2.55 -1.78 -6.96
CA PHE A 29 -3.38 -2.99 -6.96
C PHE A 29 -4.75 -2.73 -6.35
N TYR A 30 -5.77 -3.40 -6.89
CA TYR A 30 -7.13 -3.38 -6.36
C TYR A 30 -7.20 -4.14 -5.04
N VAL A 31 -7.36 -3.42 -3.94
CA VAL A 31 -7.42 -3.98 -2.58
C VAL A 31 -8.61 -4.93 -2.43
N ASP A 32 -9.71 -4.69 -3.14
CA ASP A 32 -10.94 -5.49 -3.04
C ASP A 32 -10.76 -6.95 -3.47
N THR A 33 -9.73 -7.24 -4.28
CA THR A 33 -9.43 -8.60 -4.77
C THR A 33 -8.50 -9.39 -3.87
N PHE A 34 -7.91 -8.77 -2.84
CA PHE A 34 -6.89 -9.37 -2.00
C PHE A 34 -7.13 -9.10 -0.52
N LEU A 35 -6.73 -10.04 0.32
CA LEU A 35 -6.56 -9.78 1.74
C LEU A 35 -5.24 -9.03 1.95
N VAL A 36 -5.31 -7.73 2.22
CA VAL A 36 -4.12 -6.89 2.42
C VAL A 36 -3.71 -6.88 3.90
N ILE A 37 -2.54 -7.42 4.19
CA ILE A 37 -1.96 -7.50 5.53
C ILE A 37 -0.77 -6.55 5.59
N LYS A 38 -0.87 -5.52 6.44
CA LYS A 38 0.23 -4.56 6.66
C LYS A 38 0.88 -4.83 7.99
N ASN A 39 2.20 -4.96 7.98
CA ASN A 39 2.96 -5.21 9.19
C ASN A 39 4.37 -4.61 9.06
N LYS A 40 5.17 -4.75 10.12
CA LYS A 40 6.53 -4.21 10.21
C LYS A 40 7.51 -5.37 10.32
N ILE A 41 8.64 -5.28 9.62
CA ILE A 41 9.71 -6.27 9.73
C ILE A 41 10.33 -6.17 11.12
N GLN A 42 10.31 -7.28 11.86
CA GLN A 42 10.92 -7.35 13.19
C GLN A 42 12.42 -7.68 13.11
N SER A 43 13.16 -7.35 14.18
CA SER A 43 14.58 -7.67 14.27
C SER A 43 14.79 -9.20 14.22
N GLY A 44 15.70 -9.65 13.36
CA GLY A 44 15.97 -11.08 13.15
C GLY A 44 14.95 -11.80 12.26
N GLN A 45 13.94 -11.10 11.73
CA GLN A 45 12.97 -11.67 10.81
C GLN A 45 13.47 -11.53 9.37
N SER A 46 13.54 -12.65 8.63
CA SER A 46 13.93 -12.67 7.22
C SER A 46 12.69 -12.71 6.30
N LEU A 47 12.82 -12.21 5.07
CA LEU A 47 11.73 -12.29 4.09
C LEU A 47 11.29 -13.73 3.84
N GLY A 48 12.24 -14.65 3.77
CA GLY A 48 11.94 -16.06 3.55
C GLY A 48 11.02 -16.60 4.64
N LYS A 49 11.24 -16.21 5.90
CA LYS A 49 10.38 -16.58 7.02
C LYS A 49 8.99 -15.93 6.93
N ILE A 50 8.94 -14.63 6.63
CA ILE A 50 7.67 -13.91 6.45
C ILE A 50 6.86 -14.59 5.34
N LEU A 51 7.44 -14.78 4.16
CA LEU A 51 6.76 -15.39 3.03
C LEU A 51 6.36 -16.84 3.29
N SER A 52 7.18 -17.63 4.00
CA SER A 52 6.81 -19.00 4.34
C SER A 52 5.61 -19.07 5.28
N ASP A 53 5.49 -18.11 6.20
CA ASP A 53 4.37 -18.03 7.14
C ASP A 53 3.05 -17.71 6.39
N PHE A 54 3.13 -16.96 5.28
CA PHE A 54 2.00 -16.65 4.38
C PHE A 54 1.85 -17.64 3.20
N GLY A 55 2.30 -18.89 3.39
CA GLY A 55 2.03 -19.98 2.45
C GLY A 55 2.85 -19.97 1.15
N VAL A 56 3.86 -19.11 1.02
CA VAL A 56 4.74 -19.09 -0.14
C VAL A 56 5.72 -20.26 -0.08
N SER A 57 5.80 -21.03 -1.17
CA SER A 57 6.68 -22.19 -1.22
C SER A 57 8.16 -21.81 -1.17
N TYR A 58 8.99 -22.66 -0.55
CA TYR A 58 10.44 -22.45 -0.51
C TYR A 58 11.05 -22.31 -1.91
N ALA A 59 10.54 -23.04 -2.90
CA ALA A 59 10.98 -22.93 -4.29
C ALA A 59 10.70 -21.54 -4.90
N GLN A 60 9.59 -20.89 -4.54
CA GLN A 60 9.30 -19.52 -4.95
C GLN A 60 10.20 -18.51 -4.23
N ILE A 61 10.36 -18.66 -2.91
CA ILE A 61 11.24 -17.80 -2.11
C ILE A 61 12.67 -17.83 -2.66
N ASP A 62 13.17 -19.01 -2.97
CA ASP A 62 14.51 -19.18 -3.51
C ASP A 62 14.63 -18.63 -4.95
N LYS A 63 13.59 -18.75 -5.80
CA LYS A 63 13.54 -18.04 -7.09
C LYS A 63 13.58 -16.52 -6.91
N ILE A 64 12.88 -15.98 -5.93
CA ILE A 64 12.92 -14.55 -5.59
C ILE A 64 14.34 -14.16 -5.19
N ALA A 65 14.92 -14.86 -4.22
CA ALA A 65 16.26 -14.59 -3.73
C ALA A 65 17.32 -14.64 -4.83
N ARG A 66 17.21 -15.60 -5.76
CA ARG A 66 18.11 -15.70 -6.91
C ARG A 66 17.90 -14.57 -7.92
N LYS A 67 16.65 -14.15 -8.17
CA LYS A 67 16.34 -13.08 -9.11
C LYS A 67 16.78 -11.70 -8.61
N THR A 68 16.69 -11.47 -7.31
CA THR A 68 17.11 -10.21 -6.66
C THR A 68 18.54 -10.28 -6.11
N PHE A 69 19.28 -11.33 -6.42
CA PHE A 69 20.63 -11.50 -5.91
C PHE A 69 21.52 -10.37 -6.43
N ARG A 70 22.15 -9.61 -5.52
CA ARG A 70 23.04 -8.47 -5.83
C ARG A 70 22.37 -7.29 -6.54
N THR A 71 21.05 -7.20 -6.50
CA THR A 71 20.33 -5.99 -6.90
C THR A 71 20.16 -5.05 -5.69
N GLU A 72 19.78 -3.81 -5.92
CA GLU A 72 19.50 -2.84 -4.83
C GLU A 72 18.33 -3.31 -3.94
N TYR A 73 17.40 -4.05 -4.53
CA TYR A 73 16.25 -4.67 -3.88
C TYR A 73 16.48 -6.15 -3.55
N ASP A 74 17.70 -6.52 -3.15
CA ASP A 74 17.98 -7.88 -2.67
C ASP A 74 17.17 -8.18 -1.41
N VAL A 75 16.34 -9.22 -1.46
CA VAL A 75 15.50 -9.67 -0.33
C VAL A 75 16.28 -10.01 0.94
N ARG A 76 17.60 -10.21 0.84
CA ARG A 76 18.48 -10.47 2.00
C ARG A 76 18.91 -9.19 2.72
N ASN A 77 18.79 -8.04 2.05
CA ASN A 77 19.19 -6.73 2.57
C ASN A 77 18.03 -5.95 3.20
N LEU A 78 16.89 -6.61 3.44
CA LEU A 78 15.75 -5.97 4.10
C LEU A 78 16.12 -5.55 5.51
N LYS A 79 15.65 -4.35 5.87
CA LYS A 79 15.97 -3.74 7.15
C LYS A 79 14.83 -3.95 8.12
N ALA A 80 15.17 -4.34 9.35
CA ALA A 80 14.21 -4.34 10.44
C ALA A 80 13.70 -2.91 10.67
N GLY A 81 12.43 -2.78 11.02
CA GLY A 81 11.82 -1.48 11.25
C GLY A 81 10.99 -0.94 10.09
N HIS A 82 11.15 -1.50 8.89
CA HIS A 82 10.43 -1.08 7.71
C HIS A 82 9.06 -1.74 7.62
N LEU A 83 8.11 -1.03 7.01
CA LEU A 83 6.77 -1.52 6.77
C LEU A 83 6.74 -2.41 5.52
N TYR A 84 5.81 -3.35 5.52
CA TYR A 84 5.49 -4.14 4.34
C TYR A 84 3.99 -4.36 4.25
N ALA A 85 3.52 -4.53 3.03
CA ALA A 85 2.17 -4.95 2.72
C ALA A 85 2.21 -6.29 1.98
N MET A 86 1.40 -7.24 2.44
CA MET A 86 1.21 -8.54 1.81
C MET A 86 -0.18 -8.58 1.20
N PHE A 87 -0.26 -8.95 -0.07
CA PHE A 87 -1.53 -9.21 -0.74
C PHE A 87 -1.73 -10.72 -0.82
N CYS A 88 -2.66 -11.21 -0.02
CA CYS A 88 -2.96 -12.63 0.10
C CYS A 88 -4.27 -12.98 -0.60
N VAL A 89 -4.36 -14.21 -1.10
CA VAL A 89 -5.60 -14.83 -1.57
C VAL A 89 -5.86 -16.05 -0.69
N LEU A 90 -7.12 -16.26 -0.31
CA LEU A 90 -7.52 -17.44 0.44
C LEU A 90 -7.58 -18.65 -0.50
N ASP A 91 -6.84 -19.70 -0.16
CA ASP A 91 -6.95 -21.00 -0.81
C ASP A 91 -8.27 -21.69 -0.43
N THR A 92 -8.65 -22.74 -1.16
CA THR A 92 -9.85 -23.57 -0.91
C THR A 92 -9.88 -24.12 0.52
N ALA A 93 -8.72 -24.31 1.14
CA ALA A 93 -8.57 -24.75 2.53
C ALA A 93 -8.58 -23.60 3.57
N GLY A 94 -8.91 -22.37 3.17
CA GLY A 94 -8.92 -21.18 4.04
C GLY A 94 -7.53 -20.70 4.45
N ARG A 95 -6.47 -21.13 3.76
CA ARG A 95 -5.09 -20.71 4.04
C ARG A 95 -4.76 -19.45 3.27
N GLU A 96 -4.09 -18.52 3.94
CA GLU A 96 -3.55 -17.33 3.31
C GLU A 96 -2.39 -17.72 2.40
N ASN A 97 -2.49 -17.38 1.11
CA ASN A 97 -1.44 -17.57 0.15
C ASN A 97 -1.07 -16.20 -0.40
N ALA A 98 0.09 -15.69 0.03
CA ALA A 98 0.59 -14.44 -0.51
C ALA A 98 0.75 -14.55 -2.04
N LYS A 99 0.52 -13.45 -2.74
CA LYS A 99 0.65 -13.33 -4.19
C LYS A 99 1.55 -12.17 -4.60
N ILE A 100 1.48 -11.09 -3.82
CA ILE A 100 2.29 -9.90 -4.00
C ILE A 100 2.81 -9.51 -2.62
N PHE A 101 4.09 -9.21 -2.57
CA PHE A 101 4.74 -8.64 -1.40
C PHE A 101 5.25 -7.25 -1.77
N VAL A 102 4.94 -6.26 -0.95
CA VAL A 102 5.38 -4.89 -1.13
C VAL A 102 6.21 -4.48 0.07
N TYR A 103 7.45 -4.09 -0.18
CA TYR A 103 8.38 -3.59 0.82
C TYR A 103 8.49 -2.08 0.74
N GLU A 104 8.24 -1.36 1.84
CA GLU A 104 8.41 0.08 1.92
C GLU A 104 9.83 0.43 2.39
N GLU A 105 10.69 0.83 1.44
CA GLU A 105 12.04 1.33 1.75
C GLU A 105 11.95 2.66 2.48
N ASP A 106 11.10 3.56 1.98
CA ASP A 106 10.83 4.87 2.55
C ASP A 106 9.33 5.17 2.52
N LYS A 107 8.94 6.37 2.97
CA LYS A 107 7.55 6.86 2.83
C LYS A 107 7.09 7.00 1.38
N ILE A 108 8.02 7.02 0.44
CA ILE A 108 7.79 7.27 -0.99
C ILE A 108 8.17 6.03 -1.80
N ASN A 109 9.37 5.50 -1.59
CA ASN A 109 9.92 4.37 -2.35
C ASN A 109 9.42 3.04 -1.80
N TYR A 110 8.90 2.19 -2.68
CA TYR A 110 8.54 0.82 -2.36
C TYR A 110 8.97 -0.15 -3.46
N VAL A 111 9.21 -1.39 -3.08
CA VAL A 111 9.57 -2.47 -3.99
C VAL A 111 8.42 -3.47 -4.02
N VAL A 112 7.96 -3.79 -5.23
CA VAL A 112 6.91 -4.77 -5.46
C VAL A 112 7.54 -6.08 -5.93
N TYR A 113 7.18 -7.16 -5.26
CA TYR A 113 7.50 -8.53 -5.61
C TYR A 113 6.19 -9.24 -5.96
N ASP A 114 5.90 -9.34 -7.26
CA ASP A 114 4.72 -10.03 -7.77
C ASP A 114 5.10 -11.44 -8.21
N PHE A 115 4.48 -12.45 -7.61
CA PHE A 115 4.78 -13.86 -7.84
C PHE A 115 3.53 -14.67 -8.23
N ARG A 116 2.51 -14.00 -8.80
CA ARG A 116 1.27 -14.63 -9.31
C ARG A 116 1.52 -15.60 -10.47
N ASP A 117 2.02 -15.08 -11.59
CA ASP A 117 2.30 -15.88 -12.80
C ASP A 117 3.81 -15.98 -13.04
N THR A 118 4.40 -14.85 -13.43
CA THR A 118 5.83 -14.69 -13.61
C THR A 118 6.34 -13.82 -12.48
N LEU A 119 7.41 -14.27 -11.81
CA LEU A 119 8.07 -13.46 -10.81
C LEU A 119 8.52 -12.13 -11.42
N LYS A 120 7.91 -11.02 -11.02
CA LYS A 120 8.29 -9.65 -11.38
C LYS A 120 8.71 -8.92 -10.11
N VAL A 121 9.86 -8.25 -10.20
CA VAL A 121 10.37 -7.41 -9.12
C VAL A 121 10.68 -6.06 -9.73
N TYR A 122 10.11 -5.02 -9.17
CA TYR A 122 10.33 -3.64 -9.62
C TYR A 122 10.15 -2.67 -8.46
N GLN A 123 10.86 -1.56 -8.55
CA GLN A 123 10.68 -0.43 -7.64
C GLN A 123 9.62 0.50 -8.21
N ALA A 124 8.80 1.05 -7.34
CA ALA A 124 7.82 2.07 -7.67
C ALA A 124 7.76 3.10 -6.54
N GLN A 125 7.16 4.24 -6.84
CA GLN A 125 7.06 5.36 -5.91
C GLN A 125 5.59 5.69 -5.67
N LYS A 126 5.25 6.03 -4.42
CA LYS A 126 3.94 6.56 -4.09
C LYS A 126 3.78 7.91 -4.79
N PRO A 127 2.59 8.26 -5.30
CA PRO A 127 2.37 9.59 -5.86
C PRO A 127 2.64 10.62 -4.77
N VAL A 128 3.65 11.46 -4.98
CA VAL A 128 4.01 12.55 -4.06
C VAL A 128 3.57 13.88 -4.64
N GLU A 129 2.80 14.64 -3.87
CA GLU A 129 2.55 16.04 -4.17
C GLU A 129 3.72 16.87 -3.63
N VAL A 130 4.54 17.42 -4.53
CA VAL A 130 5.63 18.32 -4.15
C VAL A 130 5.05 19.72 -3.94
N LYS A 131 4.97 20.17 -2.68
CA LYS A 131 4.63 21.57 -2.36
C LYS A 131 5.91 22.37 -2.21
N LEU A 132 6.06 23.40 -3.03
CA LEU A 132 7.16 24.36 -2.93
C LEU A 132 6.81 25.37 -1.83
N ILE A 133 7.61 25.40 -0.77
CA ILE A 133 7.49 26.35 0.32
C ILE A 133 8.64 27.34 0.17
N GLU A 134 8.33 28.59 -0.16
CA GLU A 134 9.27 29.70 -0.17
C GLU A 134 9.26 30.31 1.23
N ASP A 135 10.37 30.20 1.96
CA ASP A 135 10.55 30.84 3.25
C ASP A 135 11.47 32.06 3.08
N ALA A 136 10.99 33.23 3.47
CA ALA A 136 11.72 34.49 3.39
C ALA A 136 12.06 34.97 4.80
N GLY A 137 13.30 34.71 5.23
CA GLY A 137 13.83 35.20 6.50
C GLY A 137 14.48 36.57 6.35
N ILE A 138 14.08 37.55 7.16
CA ILE A 138 14.84 38.79 7.34
C ILE A 138 15.97 38.50 8.34
N ILE A 139 17.22 38.58 7.88
CA ILE A 139 18.39 38.42 8.74
C ILE A 139 18.54 39.71 9.56
N GLU A 140 18.07 39.71 10.81
CA GLU A 140 18.46 40.75 11.76
C GLU A 140 19.90 40.51 12.19
N LYS A 141 20.77 41.51 11.96
CA LYS A 141 22.17 41.47 12.38
C LYS A 141 22.22 41.20 13.89
N GLY A 142 22.75 40.05 14.27
CA GLY A 142 23.06 39.73 15.66
C GLY A 142 23.92 40.86 16.25
N SER A 143 23.36 41.56 17.23
CA SER A 143 24.06 42.57 18.00
C SER A 143 25.26 41.92 18.69
N SER A 144 26.46 42.27 18.24
CA SER A 144 27.72 41.92 18.90
C SER A 144 27.73 42.52 20.30
N PHE A 145 27.57 41.67 21.32
CA PHE A 145 28.00 41.99 22.67
C PHE A 145 29.51 41.67 22.75
N PHE A 146 30.32 42.71 22.67
CA PHE A 146 31.69 42.75 23.20
C PHE A 146 31.69 43.65 24.44
#